data_AF-A0A814JG11-F1
#
_entry.id   AF-A0A814JG11-F1
#
_cell.length_a   1.000
_cell.length_b   1.000
_cell.length_c   1.000
_cell.angle_alpha   90.00
_cell.angle_beta   90.00
_cell.angle_gamma   90.00
#
_symmetry.space_group_name_H-M   'P 1'
#
loop_
_entity.id
_entity.type
_entity.pdbx_description
1 polymer ?
#
loop_
_entity_poly.entity_id
_entity_poly.type
_entity_poly.pdbx_seq_one_letter_code
_entity_poly.pdbx_strand_id
1 'polypeptide(L)'
;MNNNGVLISETVSNVSDVVKQGYIAPLTEEGTLIVNNVAASCYATINNHYVAHVVLAPMRWWYSLFGISNKSNEAIGIHWFPKILYEITTFFIPPIIHK
;
A
#
# COMPACT_ATOMS: atom_id res chain seq x y z
N MET A 1 2.95 7.77 16.94
CA MET A 1 1.61 8.05 17.55
C MET A 1 1.80 8.13 19.05
N ASN A 2 1.30 9.16 19.72
CA ASN A 2 1.46 9.27 21.18
C ASN A 2 0.51 8.30 21.93
N ASN A 3 0.66 8.24 23.25
CA ASN A 3 -0.17 7.39 24.14
C ASN A 3 -1.67 7.76 24.11
N ASN A 4 -2.02 8.91 23.54
CA ASN A 4 -3.39 9.41 23.41
C ASN A 4 -3.99 9.14 22.02
N GLY A 5 -3.28 8.39 21.15
CA GLY A 5 -3.74 8.08 19.79
C GLY A 5 -3.56 9.20 18.77
N VAL A 6 -2.83 10.25 19.09
CA VAL A 6 -2.61 11.40 18.20
C VAL A 6 -1.32 11.22 17.39
N LEU A 7 -1.38 11.53 16.09
CA LEU A 7 -0.21 11.58 15.22
C LEU A 7 0.60 12.84 15.51
N ILE A 8 1.89 12.67 15.80
CA ILE A 8 2.83 13.74 16.07
C ILE A 8 4.05 13.55 15.16
N SER A 9 4.71 14.65 14.80
CA SER A 9 5.99 14.58 14.09
C SER A 9 7.09 14.16 15.05
N GLU A 10 7.98 13.27 14.60
CA GLU A 10 9.09 12.74 15.37
C GLU A 10 10.35 12.68 14.49
N THR A 11 11.52 12.82 15.11
CA THR A 11 12.80 12.80 14.40
C THR A 11 13.31 11.36 14.24
N VAL A 12 13.74 10.99 13.03
CA VAL A 12 14.34 9.68 12.76
C VAL A 12 15.71 9.59 13.45
N SER A 13 15.87 8.60 14.34
CA SER A 13 17.11 8.40 15.10
C SER A 13 18.07 7.40 14.46
N ASN A 14 17.56 6.41 13.73
CA ASN A 14 18.36 5.37 13.08
C ASN A 14 17.64 4.82 11.84
N VAL A 15 18.41 4.45 10.82
CA VAL A 15 17.93 3.78 9.60
C VAL A 15 18.79 2.54 9.39
N SER A 16 18.15 1.38 9.23
CA SER A 16 18.82 0.12 8.93
C SER A 16 17.96 -0.73 7.99
N ASP A 17 18.62 -1.51 7.15
CA ASP A 17 17.97 -2.43 6.21
C ASP A 17 17.78 -3.80 6.85
N VAL A 18 16.60 -4.40 6.64
CA VAL A 18 16.26 -5.73 7.16
C VAL A 18 15.59 -6.54 6.08
N VAL A 19 16.08 -7.76 5.85
CA VAL A 19 15.44 -8.73 4.94
C VAL A 19 14.45 -9.58 5.73
N LYS A 20 13.19 -9.59 5.30
CA LYS A 20 12.11 -10.40 5.88
C LYS A 20 11.37 -11.16 4.79
N GLN A 21 10.73 -12.27 5.16
CA GLN A 21 9.94 -13.06 4.24
C GLN A 21 8.50 -12.53 4.16
N GLY A 22 8.02 -12.33 2.94
CA GLY A 22 6.64 -11.91 2.66
C GLY A 22 6.41 -10.41 2.79
N TYR A 23 5.32 -9.95 2.20
CA TYR A 23 4.85 -8.57 2.24
C TYR A 23 3.33 -8.54 2.16
N ILE A 24 2.72 -7.53 2.76
CA ILE A 24 1.29 -7.25 2.68
C ILE A 24 1.07 -5.74 2.67
N ALA A 25 0.18 -5.27 1.81
CA ALA A 25 -0.20 -3.86 1.71
C ALA A 25 -1.73 -3.77 1.58
N PRO A 26 -2.47 -3.68 2.71
CA PRO A 26 -3.92 -3.56 2.66
C PRO A 26 -4.30 -2.21 2.05
N LEU A 27 -5.16 -2.24 1.03
CA LEU A 27 -5.67 -1.03 0.39
C LEU A 27 -6.85 -0.49 1.20
N THR A 28 -6.60 0.50 2.04
CA THR A 28 -7.65 1.24 2.76
C THR A 28 -8.33 2.24 1.83
N GLU A 29 -9.49 2.78 2.21
CA GLU A 29 -10.18 3.83 1.45
C GLU A 29 -9.33 5.10 1.36
N GLU A 30 -8.74 5.51 2.48
CA GLU A 30 -7.86 6.70 2.56
C GLU A 30 -6.50 6.51 1.87
N GLY A 31 -6.08 5.25 1.64
CA GLY A 31 -4.75 4.95 1.09
C GLY A 31 -3.61 5.21 2.07
N THR A 32 -3.92 5.30 3.36
CA THR A 32 -2.95 5.37 4.47
C THR A 32 -3.27 4.29 5.50
N LEU A 33 -2.24 3.82 6.20
CA LEU A 33 -2.35 2.82 7.26
C LEU A 33 -1.39 3.15 8.41
N ILE A 34 -1.71 2.67 9.61
CA ILE A 34 -0.83 2.81 10.79
C ILE A 34 -0.23 1.44 11.09
N VAL A 35 1.10 1.35 11.06
CA VAL A 35 1.85 0.13 11.41
C VAL A 35 2.86 0.48 12.48
N ASN A 36 2.86 -0.27 13.58
CA ASN A 36 3.76 -0.05 14.72
C ASN A 36 3.79 1.42 15.16
N ASN A 37 2.62 2.06 15.26
CA ASN A 37 2.44 3.46 15.67
C ASN A 37 3.02 4.51 14.71
N VAL A 38 3.39 4.12 13.49
CA VAL A 38 3.86 4.99 12.40
C VAL A 38 2.80 5.06 11.31
N ALA A 39 2.45 6.27 10.88
CA ALA A 39 1.58 6.47 9.72
C ALA A 39 2.38 6.28 8.44
N ALA A 40 1.90 5.41 7.56
CA ALA A 40 2.52 5.07 6.29
C ALA A 40 1.49 5.10 5.16
N SER A 41 1.97 5.34 3.93
CA SER A 41 1.13 5.19 2.74
C SER A 41 0.89 3.70 2.47
N CYS A 42 -0.30 3.37 1.96
CA CYS A 42 -0.60 2.05 1.40
C CYS A 42 0.08 1.82 0.04
N TYR A 43 0.62 2.87 -0.58
CA TYR A 43 1.20 2.85 -1.91
C TYR A 43 2.74 2.86 -1.83
N ALA A 44 3.36 1.68 -1.97
CA ALA A 44 4.81 1.56 -1.87
C ALA A 44 5.56 2.13 -3.09
N THR A 45 4.96 2.05 -4.29
CA THR A 45 5.66 2.34 -5.56
C THR A 45 5.31 3.73 -6.13
N ILE A 46 4.18 4.33 -5.71
CA ILE A 46 3.63 5.55 -6.33
C ILE A 46 3.59 6.67 -5.29
N ASN A 47 4.33 7.74 -5.54
CA ASN A 47 4.37 8.91 -4.65
C ASN A 47 3.09 9.77 -4.71
N ASN A 48 2.35 9.72 -5.81
CA ASN A 48 1.13 10.51 -5.98
C ASN A 48 -0.12 9.71 -5.61
N HIS A 49 -0.71 10.04 -4.45
CA HIS A 49 -1.94 9.42 -3.96
C HIS A 49 -3.09 9.51 -4.97
N TYR A 50 -3.24 10.61 -5.72
CA TYR A 50 -4.33 10.74 -6.70
C TYR A 50 -4.22 9.72 -7.83
N VAL A 51 -3.01 9.55 -8.37
CA VAL A 51 -2.76 8.57 -9.44
C VAL A 51 -3.01 7.17 -8.92
N ALA A 52 -2.50 6.86 -7.73
CA ALA A 52 -2.73 5.56 -7.09
C ALA A 52 -4.23 5.30 -6.85
N HIS A 53 -4.98 6.32 -6.40
CA HIS A 53 -6.43 6.22 -6.22
C HIS A 53 -7.15 5.95 -7.53
N VAL A 54 -6.82 6.65 -8.61
CA VAL A 54 -7.46 6.47 -9.92
C VAL A 54 -7.18 5.08 -10.49
N VAL A 55 -5.92 4.64 -10.46
CA VAL A 55 -5.52 3.33 -10.98
C VAL A 55 -6.18 2.20 -10.21
N LEU A 56 -6.39 2.37 -8.89
CA LEU A 56 -7.01 1.37 -8.02
C LEU A 56 -8.53 1.56 -7.83
N ALA A 57 -9.12 2.64 -8.37
CA ALA A 57 -10.54 2.93 -8.26
C ALA A 57 -11.43 1.85 -8.89
N PRO A 58 -11.11 1.27 -10.08
CA PRO A 58 -11.91 0.20 -10.65
C PRO A 58 -11.97 -1.03 -9.74
N MET A 59 -10.85 -1.37 -9.10
CA MET A 59 -10.79 -2.46 -8.13
C MET A 59 -11.67 -2.16 -6.91
N ARG A 60 -11.56 -0.96 -6.33
CA ARG A 60 -12.40 -0.53 -5.20
C ARG A 60 -13.89 -0.57 -5.55
N TRP A 61 -14.26 -0.06 -6.73
CA TRP A 61 -15.63 -0.06 -7.19
C TRP A 61 -16.16 -1.49 -7.38
N TRP A 62 -15.35 -2.38 -7.94
CA TRP A 62 -15.69 -3.79 -8.09
C TRP A 62 -15.98 -4.45 -6.74
N TYR A 63 -15.12 -4.24 -5.73
CA TYR A 63 -15.35 -4.76 -4.38
C TYR A 63 -16.57 -4.13 -3.69
N SER A 64 -16.82 -2.84 -3.92
CA SER A 64 -18.00 -2.16 -3.40
C SER A 64 -19.30 -2.66 -4.04
N LEU A 65 -19.27 -3.04 -5.32
CA LEU A 65 -20.46 -3.44 -6.09
C LEU A 65 -20.80 -4.92 -5.92
N PHE A 66 -19.78 -5.78 -5.94
CA PHE A 66 -19.95 -7.24 -5.86
C PHE A 66 -19.77 -7.80 -4.44
N GLY A 67 -19.44 -6.94 -3.49
CA GLY A 67 -19.11 -7.30 -2.13
C GLY A 67 -17.80 -8.09 -2.03
N ILE A 68 -17.28 -8.19 -0.81
CA ILE A 68 -16.26 -9.19 -0.49
C ILE A 68 -16.98 -10.54 -0.52
N SER A 69 -16.96 -11.22 -1.67
CA SER A 69 -17.42 -12.59 -1.74
C SER A 69 -16.65 -13.38 -0.66
N ASN A 70 -17.36 -14.05 0.26
CA ASN A 70 -16.82 -14.77 1.44
C ASN A 70 -15.93 -15.99 1.09
N LYS A 71 -15.23 -15.92 -0.05
CA LYS A 71 -14.26 -16.87 -0.55
C LYS A 71 -12.85 -16.27 -0.48
N SER A 72 -12.55 -15.53 0.59
CA SER A 72 -11.18 -15.15 0.91
C SER A 72 -10.67 -16.07 2.00
N ASN A 73 -10.19 -17.26 1.60
CA ASN A 73 -9.11 -17.89 2.36
C ASN A 73 -8.01 -16.83 2.42
N GLU A 74 -7.64 -16.44 3.65
CA GLU A 74 -6.46 -15.65 4.02
C GLU A 74 -5.84 -14.84 2.87
N ALA A 75 -6.02 -13.52 2.89
CA ALA A 75 -5.35 -12.62 1.94
C ALA A 75 -3.83 -12.58 2.19
N ILE A 76 -3.15 -13.68 1.85
CA ILE A 76 -1.71 -13.84 1.88
C ILE A 76 -1.19 -13.25 0.57
N GLY A 77 -0.70 -12.01 0.64
CA GLY A 77 0.00 -11.35 -0.47
C GLY A 77 -0.81 -10.26 -1.18
N ILE A 78 -0.34 -9.89 -2.38
CA ILE A 78 -0.91 -8.79 -3.19
C ILE A 78 -1.96 -9.35 -4.15
N HIS A 79 -3.10 -8.67 -4.26
CA HIS A 79 -4.15 -9.03 -5.22
C HIS A 79 -3.63 -9.03 -6.67
N TRP A 80 -4.19 -9.88 -7.54
CA TRP A 80 -3.69 -10.04 -8.92
C TRP A 80 -3.66 -8.73 -9.72
N PHE A 81 -4.64 -7.84 -9.49
CA PHE A 81 -4.74 -6.58 -10.23
C PHE A 81 -3.59 -5.61 -9.90
N PRO A 82 -3.33 -5.25 -8.62
CA PRO A 82 -2.14 -4.49 -8.26
C PRO A 82 -0.82 -5.19 -8.66
N LYS A 83 -0.77 -6.52 -8.65
CA LYS A 83 0.42 -7.28 -9.08
C LYS A 83 0.72 -7.07 -10.57
N ILE A 84 -0.27 -7.20 -11.44
CA ILE A 84 -0.11 -6.94 -12.88
C ILE A 84 0.28 -5.48 -13.11
N LEU A 85 -0.35 -4.54 -12.40
CA LEU A 85 0.03 -3.13 -12.49
C LEU A 85 1.49 -2.91 -12.10
N TYR A 86 1.95 -3.53 -11.01
CA TYR A 86 3.34 -3.48 -10.61
C TYR A 86 4.26 -4.03 -11.72
N GLU A 87 3.97 -5.22 -12.25
CA GLU A 87 4.74 -5.83 -13.34
C GLU A 87 4.79 -4.95 -14.59
N ILE A 88 3.66 -4.34 -14.99
CA ILE A 88 3.57 -3.38 -16.10
C ILE A 88 4.40 -2.13 -15.80
N THR A 89 4.31 -1.57 -14.60
CA THR A 89 5.11 -0.39 -14.24
C THR A 89 6.59 -0.69 -14.24
N THR A 90 7.02 -1.86 -13.77
CA THR A 90 8.42 -2.29 -13.84
C THR A 90 8.90 -2.54 -15.27
N PHE A 91 7.98 -2.89 -16.19
CA PHE A 91 8.29 -3.10 -17.60
C PHE A 91 8.41 -1.79 -18.39
N PHE A 92 7.50 -0.83 -18.17
CA PHE A 92 7.45 0.43 -18.91
C PHE A 92 8.34 1.55 -18.32
N ILE A 93 8.73 1.45 -17.05
CA ILE A 93 9.50 2.49 -16.36
C ILE A 93 10.90 1.96 -16.01
N PRO A 94 11.91 2.11 -16.89
CA PRO A 94 13.31 2.05 -16.45
C PRO A 94 13.62 3.28 -15.54
N PRO A 95 14.68 3.21 -14.74
CA PRO A 95 14.70 3.45 -13.29
C PRO A 95 14.47 4.92 -12.90
N ILE A 96 13.21 5.36 -12.78
CA ILE A 96 12.90 6.69 -12.21
C ILE A 96 12.73 6.64 -10.67
N ILE A 97 12.72 5.44 -10.07
CA ILE A 97 12.46 5.19 -8.64
C ILE A 97 13.77 5.01 -7.83
N HIS A 98 14.92 5.36 -8.41
CA HIS A 98 16.15 5.62 -7.65
C HIS A 98 16.39 7.13 -7.62
N LYS A 99 15.72 7.84 -6.72
CA LYS A 99 16.23 9.09 -6.17
C LYS A 99 15.71 9.34 -4.77
#